data_AF-A0A3S8UCE2-F1
#
_entry.id   AF-A0A3S8UCE2-F1
#
_cell.length_a   1.000
_cell.length_b   1.000
_cell.length_c   1.000
_cell.angle_alpha   90.00
_cell.angle_beta   90.00
_cell.angle_gamma   90.00
#
_symmetry.space_group_name_H-M   'P 1'
#
loop_
_entity.id
_entity.type
_entity.pdbx_description
1 polymer ?
#
loop_
_entity_poly.entity_id
_entity_poly.type
_entity_poly.pdbx_seq_one_letter_code
_entity_poly.pdbx_strand_id
1 'polypeptide(L)'
;MQDLARAAGMSVGNFYRYFPSKAAIVEAMVGLDLAEIQGDFAEILVSDDPLGRLREKILARLTEDCMGDGGLWAEITAAAIRKPEIGVAALQMERTVVTHMAEVFARVTGRSMDDVQQRYAGHSQMLVMLVKAVAMRTSQCGPASPALAAMVVRTIDLIMKDISNDIPKG
;
A
#
# COMPACT_ATOMS: atom_id res chain seq x y z
N MET A 1 -0.91 26.21 1.64
CA MET A 1 -1.27 26.38 3.07
C MET A 1 -2.51 27.22 3.21
N GLN A 2 -2.58 28.41 2.60
CA GLN A 2 -3.80 29.24 2.67
C GLN A 2 -5.06 28.57 2.09
N ASP A 3 -4.96 27.92 0.93
CA ASP A 3 -6.12 27.21 0.34
C ASP A 3 -6.50 25.97 1.15
N LEU A 4 -5.52 25.24 1.70
CA LEU A 4 -5.75 24.08 2.57
C LEU A 4 -6.42 24.49 3.89
N ALA A 5 -5.94 25.56 4.53
CA ALA A 5 -6.55 26.10 5.74
C ALA A 5 -7.99 26.55 5.49
N ARG A 6 -8.23 27.23 4.36
CA ARG A 6 -9.57 27.65 3.95
C ARG A 6 -10.49 26.46 3.69
N ALA A 7 -10.02 25.44 2.97
CA ALA A 7 -10.77 24.21 2.72
C ALA A 7 -11.09 23.46 4.02
N ALA A 8 -10.18 23.49 5.01
CA ALA A 8 -10.38 22.91 6.33
C ALA A 8 -11.22 23.77 7.28
N GLY A 9 -11.70 24.95 6.86
CA GLY A 9 -12.42 25.88 7.74
C GLY A 9 -11.56 26.47 8.88
N MET A 10 -10.23 26.45 8.72
CA MET A 10 -9.26 26.89 9.73
C MET A 10 -8.56 28.20 9.31
N SER A 11 -8.11 28.99 10.29
CA SER A 11 -7.17 30.06 10.01
C SER A 11 -5.81 29.50 9.59
N VAL A 12 -5.09 30.24 8.73
CA VAL A 12 -3.75 29.84 8.27
C VAL A 12 -2.80 29.64 9.46
N GLY A 13 -2.85 30.53 10.47
CA GLY A 13 -2.05 30.41 11.69
C GLY A 13 -2.38 29.17 12.52
N ASN A 14 -3.67 28.82 12.66
CA ASN A 14 -4.07 27.59 13.35
C ASN A 14 -3.61 26.34 12.57
N PHE A 15 -3.67 26.38 11.23
CA PHE A 15 -3.26 25.26 10.39
C PHE A 15 -1.75 24.98 10.48
N TYR A 16 -0.90 26.01 10.50
CA TYR A 16 0.55 25.87 10.69
C TYR A 16 0.94 25.28 12.05
N ARG A 17 0.06 25.37 13.07
CA ARG A 17 0.27 24.76 14.38
C ARG A 17 0.22 23.23 14.32
N TYR A 18 -0.61 22.68 13.44
CA TYR A 18 -0.72 21.24 13.24
C TYR A 18 0.24 20.74 12.16
N PHE A 19 0.40 21.52 11.09
CA PHE A 19 1.22 21.14 9.94
C PHE A 19 2.22 22.25 9.61
N PRO A 20 3.47 22.18 10.11
CA PRO A 20 4.47 23.23 9.91
C PRO A 20 4.87 23.41 8.44
N SER A 21 4.66 22.39 7.59
CA SER A 21 4.93 22.44 6.16
C SER A 21 3.95 21.57 5.37
N LYS A 22 3.91 21.72 4.04
CA LYS A 22 3.17 20.78 3.17
C LYS A 22 3.70 19.35 3.27
N ALA A 23 5.01 19.17 3.52
CA ALA A 23 5.59 17.84 3.71
C ALA A 23 5.07 17.19 5.00
N ALA A 24 4.90 17.95 6.08
CA ALA A 24 4.32 17.45 7.33
C ALA A 24 2.85 17.00 7.16
N ILE A 25 2.10 17.60 6.23
CA ILE A 25 0.75 17.12 5.87
C ILE A 25 0.85 15.75 5.19
N VAL A 26 1.74 15.62 4.20
CA VAL A 26 1.94 14.34 3.49
C VAL A 26 2.38 13.25 4.45
N GLU A 27 3.32 13.54 5.36
CA GLU A 27 3.76 12.61 6.40
C GLU A 27 2.59 12.18 7.31
N ALA A 28 1.74 13.10 7.72
CA ALA A 28 0.57 12.79 8.54
C ALA A 28 -0.48 11.96 7.78
N MET A 29 -0.70 12.24 6.50
CA MET A 29 -1.58 11.43 5.64
C MET A 29 -1.03 10.01 5.48
N VAL A 30 0.25 9.88 5.13
CA VAL A 30 0.94 8.59 5.04
C VAL A 30 0.85 7.82 6.38
N GLY A 31 0.96 8.52 7.51
CA GLY A 31 0.82 7.92 8.83
C GLY A 31 -0.59 7.40 9.12
N LEU A 32 -1.63 8.10 8.66
CA LEU A 32 -3.02 7.65 8.79
C LEU A 32 -3.28 6.39 7.95
N ASP A 33 -2.86 6.41 6.68
CA ASP A 33 -2.99 5.27 5.78
C ASP A 33 -2.25 4.05 6.34
N LEU A 34 -1.08 4.27 6.93
CA LEU A 34 -0.30 3.21 7.53
C LEU A 34 -0.98 2.57 8.74
N ALA A 35 -1.64 3.37 9.59
CA ALA A 35 -2.38 2.86 10.74
C ALA A 35 -3.56 1.97 10.31
N GLU A 36 -4.26 2.35 9.24
CA GLU A 36 -5.32 1.54 8.65
C GLU A 36 -4.77 0.23 8.08
N ILE A 37 -3.68 0.30 7.32
CA ILE A 37 -3.02 -0.88 6.77
C ILE A 37 -2.53 -1.82 7.88
N GLN A 38 -2.00 -1.29 8.97
CA GLN A 38 -1.60 -2.10 10.14
C GLN A 38 -2.78 -2.84 10.77
N GLY A 39 -3.94 -2.18 10.87
CA GLY A 39 -5.19 -2.82 11.30
C GLY A 39 -5.58 -3.97 10.39
N ASP A 40 -5.58 -3.74 9.07
CA ASP A 40 -5.87 -4.78 8.07
C ASP A 40 -4.95 -6.00 8.21
N PHE A 41 -3.63 -5.79 8.38
CA PHE A 41 -2.68 -6.87 8.53
C PHE A 41 -2.84 -7.63 9.85
N ALA A 42 -3.18 -6.94 10.95
CA ALA A 42 -3.50 -7.60 12.20
C ALA A 42 -4.70 -8.56 12.06
N GLU A 43 -5.76 -8.14 11.35
CA GLU A 43 -6.91 -8.99 11.03
C GLU A 43 -6.53 -10.18 10.14
N ILE A 44 -5.73 -9.94 9.10
CA ILE A 44 -5.24 -10.99 8.19
C ILE A 44 -4.47 -12.04 8.97
N LEU A 45 -3.56 -11.60 9.84
CA LEU A 45 -2.69 -12.49 10.61
C LEU A 45 -3.47 -13.36 11.57
N VAL A 46 -4.62 -12.96 12.11
CA VAL A 46 -5.40 -13.83 13.01
C VAL A 46 -6.41 -14.72 12.29
N SER A 47 -6.54 -14.60 10.97
CA SER A 47 -7.47 -15.40 10.17
C SER A 47 -7.06 -16.88 10.06
N ASP A 48 -8.06 -17.74 9.81
CA ASP A 48 -7.86 -19.15 9.46
C ASP A 48 -7.25 -19.33 8.07
N ASP A 49 -7.47 -18.36 7.15
CA ASP A 49 -6.85 -18.30 5.83
C ASP A 49 -6.18 -16.93 5.60
N PRO A 50 -4.97 -16.71 6.16
CA PRO A 50 -4.28 -15.43 6.04
C PRO A 50 -4.00 -15.04 4.58
N LEU A 51 -3.66 -16.01 3.71
CA LEU A 51 -3.32 -15.70 2.32
C LEU A 51 -4.58 -15.32 1.52
N GLY A 52 -5.69 -16.03 1.73
CA GLY A 52 -6.98 -15.68 1.15
C GLY A 52 -7.47 -14.30 1.60
N ARG A 53 -7.35 -13.97 2.90
CA ARG A 53 -7.71 -12.64 3.41
C ARG A 53 -6.82 -11.53 2.87
N LEU A 54 -5.52 -11.76 2.76
CA LEU A 54 -4.60 -10.80 2.13
C LEU A 54 -5.02 -10.52 0.68
N ARG A 55 -5.33 -11.57 -0.08
CA ARG A 55 -5.83 -11.46 -1.46
C ARG A 55 -7.11 -10.63 -1.53
N GLU A 56 -8.09 -10.89 -0.68
CA GLU A 56 -9.34 -10.11 -0.62
C GLU A 56 -9.07 -8.62 -0.39
N LYS A 57 -8.22 -8.28 0.59
CA LYS A 57 -7.87 -6.89 0.91
C LYS A 57 -7.12 -6.21 -0.24
N ILE A 58 -6.21 -6.92 -0.92
CA ILE A 58 -5.53 -6.40 -2.12
C ILE A 58 -6.53 -6.12 -3.23
N LEU A 59 -7.45 -7.06 -3.52
CA LEU A 59 -8.46 -6.88 -4.55
C LEU A 59 -9.42 -5.74 -4.22
N ALA A 60 -9.82 -5.58 -2.97
CA ALA A 60 -10.63 -4.44 -2.53
C ALA A 60 -9.94 -3.10 -2.84
N ARG A 61 -8.63 -2.99 -2.59
CA ARG A 61 -7.82 -1.80 -2.94
C ARG A 61 -7.71 -1.54 -4.44
N LEU A 62 -8.04 -2.52 -5.30
CA LEU A 62 -8.08 -2.36 -6.76
C LEU A 62 -9.45 -1.93 -7.28
N THR A 63 -10.49 -1.95 -6.44
CA THR A 63 -11.86 -1.57 -6.83
C THR A 63 -12.14 -0.08 -6.61
N GLU A 64 -13.25 0.39 -7.20
CA GLU A 64 -13.54 1.83 -7.36
C GLU A 64 -13.68 2.60 -6.02
N ASP A 65 -13.98 1.92 -4.92
CA ASP A 65 -14.19 2.56 -3.61
C ASP A 65 -12.88 3.13 -2.99
N CYS A 66 -11.69 2.68 -3.43
CA CYS A 66 -10.40 3.25 -3.03
C CYS A 66 -9.87 4.31 -4.02
N MET A 67 -10.66 4.73 -5.02
CA MET A 67 -10.20 5.62 -6.11
C MET A 67 -10.05 7.08 -5.73
N GLY A 68 -10.45 7.47 -4.51
CA GLY A 68 -10.15 8.80 -3.97
C GLY A 68 -8.66 9.10 -3.87
N ASP A 69 -7.83 8.07 -3.72
CA ASP A 69 -6.41 8.25 -3.36
C ASP A 69 -5.45 8.15 -4.55
N GLY A 70 -5.88 7.68 -5.74
CA GLY A 70 -4.97 7.45 -6.86
C GLY A 70 -4.27 8.73 -7.36
N GLY A 71 -5.01 9.85 -7.41
CA GLY A 71 -4.44 11.17 -7.73
C GLY A 71 -3.47 11.67 -6.65
N LEU A 72 -3.77 11.40 -5.38
CA LEU A 72 -2.89 11.70 -4.26
C LEU A 72 -1.60 10.89 -4.35
N TRP A 73 -1.67 9.59 -4.66
CA TRP A 73 -0.49 8.73 -4.86
C TRP A 73 0.42 9.23 -6.00
N ALA A 74 -0.18 9.71 -7.09
CA ALA A 74 0.58 10.29 -8.19
C ALA A 74 1.34 11.56 -7.76
N GLU A 75 0.68 12.45 -7.01
CA GLU A 75 1.30 13.65 -6.45
C GLU A 75 2.40 13.33 -5.43
N ILE A 76 2.16 12.40 -4.51
CA ILE A 76 3.15 11.94 -3.52
C ILE A 76 4.37 11.36 -4.24
N THR A 77 4.16 10.51 -5.25
CA THR A 77 5.24 9.90 -6.03
C THR A 77 6.06 10.96 -6.76
N ALA A 78 5.41 11.94 -7.40
CA ALA A 78 6.10 13.05 -8.06
C ALA A 78 6.80 14.00 -7.08
N ALA A 79 6.25 14.18 -5.87
CA ALA A 79 6.84 15.00 -4.82
C ALA A 79 8.06 14.31 -4.20
N ALA A 80 8.00 13.00 -3.95
CA ALA A 80 9.10 12.18 -3.41
C ALA A 80 10.39 12.28 -4.23
N ILE A 81 10.29 12.39 -5.55
CA ILE A 81 11.45 12.56 -6.46
C ILE A 81 12.14 13.91 -6.23
N ARG A 82 11.37 14.96 -5.88
CA ARG A 82 11.86 16.34 -5.77
C ARG A 82 12.18 16.76 -4.33
N LYS A 83 11.65 16.02 -3.35
CA LYS A 83 11.67 16.36 -1.92
C LYS A 83 12.10 15.14 -1.10
N PRO A 84 13.37 15.07 -0.67
CA PRO A 84 13.88 13.92 0.07
C PRO A 84 13.05 13.54 1.29
N GLU A 85 12.49 14.53 2.00
CA GLU A 85 11.65 14.31 3.18
C GLU A 85 10.39 13.48 2.85
N ILE A 86 9.73 13.78 1.72
CA ILE A 86 8.56 13.02 1.25
C ILE A 86 8.99 11.64 0.73
N GLY A 87 10.15 11.56 0.09
CA GLY A 87 10.71 10.29 -0.37
C GLY A 87 10.97 9.31 0.78
N VAL A 88 11.54 9.79 1.89
CA VAL A 88 11.78 8.98 3.09
C VAL A 88 10.47 8.45 3.66
N ALA A 89 9.45 9.30 3.79
CA ALA A 89 8.13 8.88 4.28
C ALA A 89 7.49 7.81 3.38
N ALA A 90 7.51 8.01 2.06
CA ALA A 90 6.96 7.05 1.10
C ALA A 90 7.70 5.69 1.11
N LEU A 91 9.04 5.71 1.20
CA LEU A 91 9.83 4.49 1.34
C LEU A 91 9.56 3.76 2.66
N GLN A 92 9.40 4.50 3.76
CA GLN A 92 9.12 3.92 5.07
C GLN A 92 7.77 3.19 5.07
N MET A 93 6.75 3.80 4.45
CA MET A 93 5.46 3.16 4.31
C MET A 93 5.56 1.87 3.50
N GLU A 94 6.22 1.90 2.33
CA GLU A 94 6.39 0.70 1.51
C GLU A 94 7.14 -0.42 2.25
N ARG A 95 8.21 -0.09 2.98
CA ARG A 95 8.94 -1.05 3.81
C ARG A 95 8.07 -1.68 4.88
N THR A 96 7.19 -0.88 5.50
CA THR A 96 6.27 -1.38 6.53
C THR A 96 5.25 -2.35 5.93
N VAL A 97 4.66 -2.00 4.77
CA VAL A 97 3.74 -2.90 4.04
C VAL A 97 4.43 -4.21 3.65
N VAL A 98 5.65 -4.13 3.10
CA VAL A 98 6.45 -5.30 2.72
C VAL A 98 6.77 -6.17 3.95
N THR A 99 7.05 -5.56 5.10
CA THR A 99 7.31 -6.28 6.34
C THR A 99 6.08 -7.06 6.80
N HIS A 100 4.90 -6.43 6.77
CA HIS A 100 3.66 -7.13 7.12
C HIS A 100 3.28 -8.24 6.14
N MET A 101 3.53 -8.06 4.83
CA MET A 101 3.38 -9.14 3.86
C MET A 101 4.32 -10.31 4.20
N ALA A 102 5.57 -10.03 4.58
CA ALA A 102 6.51 -11.06 5.01
C ALA A 102 6.01 -11.80 6.27
N GLU A 103 5.43 -11.12 7.25
CA GLU A 103 4.83 -11.76 8.43
C GLU A 103 3.71 -12.75 8.04
N VAL A 104 2.84 -12.34 7.10
CA VAL A 104 1.79 -13.21 6.56
C VAL A 104 2.39 -14.42 5.84
N PHE A 105 3.40 -14.21 5.00
CA PHE A 105 4.04 -15.30 4.25
C PHE A 105 4.80 -16.27 5.17
N ALA A 106 5.44 -15.77 6.22
CA ALA A 106 6.08 -16.60 7.25
C ALA A 106 5.05 -17.47 7.96
N ARG A 107 3.89 -16.92 8.32
CA ARG A 107 2.77 -17.67 8.91
C ARG A 107 2.25 -18.76 7.96
N VAL A 108 2.05 -18.44 6.69
CA VAL A 108 1.48 -19.36 5.69
C VAL A 108 2.45 -20.49 5.35
N THR A 109 3.74 -20.18 5.18
CA THR A 109 4.74 -21.15 4.75
C THR A 109 5.43 -21.87 5.91
N GLY A 110 5.38 -21.34 7.14
CA GLY A 110 6.14 -21.86 8.28
C GLY A 110 7.64 -21.55 8.22
N ARG A 111 8.08 -20.67 7.32
CA ARG A 111 9.48 -20.26 7.17
C ARG A 111 9.87 -19.16 8.15
N SER A 112 11.17 -19.01 8.40
CA SER A 112 11.69 -17.87 9.17
C SER A 112 11.51 -16.56 8.40
N MET A 113 11.45 -15.43 9.13
CA MET A 113 11.36 -14.11 8.53
C MET A 113 12.51 -13.81 7.57
N ASP A 114 13.74 -14.23 7.89
CA ASP A 114 14.91 -14.02 7.03
C ASP A 114 14.79 -14.77 5.69
N ASP A 115 14.32 -16.04 5.71
CA ASP A 115 14.13 -16.84 4.49
C ASP A 115 12.99 -16.25 3.63
N VAL A 116 11.90 -15.84 4.27
CA VAL A 116 10.77 -15.16 3.60
C VAL A 116 11.19 -13.85 2.95
N GLN A 117 11.96 -13.02 3.64
CA GLN A 117 12.43 -11.75 3.08
C GLN A 117 13.33 -11.98 1.87
N GLN A 118 14.24 -12.96 1.92
CA GLN A 118 15.10 -13.28 0.78
C GLN A 118 14.33 -13.85 -0.41
N ARG A 119 13.35 -14.73 -0.16
CA ARG A 119 12.57 -15.41 -1.22
C ARG A 119 11.48 -14.54 -1.84
N TYR A 120 10.73 -13.83 -0.99
CA TYR A 120 9.47 -13.21 -1.38
C TYR A 120 9.52 -11.67 -1.41
N ALA A 121 10.67 -11.02 -1.15
CA ALA A 121 10.79 -9.56 -1.27
C ALA A 121 10.28 -9.04 -2.63
N GLY A 122 10.65 -9.70 -3.74
CA GLY A 122 10.19 -9.32 -5.07
C GLY A 122 8.67 -9.47 -5.25
N HIS A 123 8.06 -10.48 -4.61
CA HIS A 123 6.62 -10.70 -4.65
C HIS A 123 5.88 -9.57 -3.93
N SER A 124 6.32 -9.22 -2.72
CA SER A 124 5.74 -8.10 -1.95
C SER A 124 5.88 -6.77 -2.69
N GLN A 125 7.06 -6.49 -3.25
CA GLN A 125 7.29 -5.27 -4.04
C GLN A 125 6.40 -5.22 -5.29
N MET A 126 6.22 -6.34 -5.98
CA MET A 126 5.34 -6.43 -7.15
C MET A 126 3.86 -6.16 -6.78
N LEU A 127 3.39 -6.71 -5.65
CA LEU A 127 2.03 -6.45 -5.16
C LEU A 127 1.82 -4.97 -4.84
N VAL A 128 2.76 -4.33 -4.13
CA VAL A 128 2.71 -2.88 -3.85
C VAL A 128 2.71 -2.08 -5.15
N MET A 129 3.58 -2.44 -6.10
CA MET A 129 3.65 -1.77 -7.40
C MET A 129 2.34 -1.89 -8.18
N LEU A 130 1.72 -3.07 -8.22
CA LEU A 130 0.44 -3.29 -8.90
C LEU A 130 -0.67 -2.43 -8.31
N VAL A 131 -0.81 -2.41 -6.98
CA VAL A 131 -1.84 -1.59 -6.30
C VAL A 131 -1.64 -0.10 -6.61
N LYS A 132 -0.42 0.41 -6.43
CA LYS A 132 -0.10 1.81 -6.73
C LYS A 132 -0.37 2.15 -8.20
N ALA A 133 0.10 1.31 -9.12
CA ALA A 133 -0.02 1.56 -10.55
C ALA A 133 -1.48 1.55 -11.01
N VAL A 134 -2.29 0.60 -10.53
CA VAL A 134 -3.72 0.56 -10.85
C VAL A 134 -4.43 1.79 -10.30
N ALA A 135 -4.19 2.18 -9.05
CA ALA A 135 -4.80 3.37 -8.45
C ALA A 135 -4.46 4.65 -9.25
N MET A 136 -3.17 4.91 -9.51
CA MET A 136 -2.73 6.09 -10.26
C MET A 136 -3.27 6.10 -11.70
N ARG A 137 -3.21 4.94 -12.39
CA ARG A 137 -3.68 4.81 -13.77
C ARG A 137 -5.19 5.03 -13.83
N THR A 138 -5.96 4.51 -12.89
CA THR A 138 -7.42 4.70 -12.88
C THR A 138 -7.79 6.17 -12.67
N SER A 139 -7.11 6.90 -11.78
CA SER A 139 -7.33 8.34 -11.64
C SER A 139 -7.01 9.14 -12.91
N GLN A 140 -6.01 8.70 -13.70
CA GLN A 140 -5.63 9.38 -14.95
C GLN A 140 -6.50 8.97 -16.15
N CYS A 141 -6.81 7.69 -16.29
CA CYS A 141 -7.35 7.10 -17.52
C CYS A 141 -8.75 6.50 -17.35
N GLY A 142 -9.35 6.60 -16.16
CA GLY A 142 -10.56 5.88 -15.81
C GLY A 142 -10.35 4.37 -15.60
N PRO A 143 -11.42 3.64 -15.29
CA PRO A 143 -11.36 2.22 -14.92
C PRO A 143 -10.61 1.36 -15.94
N ALA A 144 -9.94 0.32 -15.45
CA ALA A 144 -9.31 -0.67 -16.31
C ALA A 144 -10.37 -1.35 -17.20
N SER A 145 -9.99 -1.70 -18.43
CA SER A 145 -10.84 -2.58 -19.25
C SER A 145 -11.00 -3.93 -18.56
N PRO A 146 -12.09 -4.69 -18.80
CA PRO A 146 -12.27 -6.01 -18.22
C PRO A 146 -11.08 -6.95 -18.47
N ALA A 147 -10.45 -6.85 -19.64
CA ALA A 147 -9.26 -7.62 -19.97
C ALA A 147 -8.04 -7.26 -19.10
N LEU A 148 -7.80 -5.97 -18.87
CA LEU A 148 -6.70 -5.52 -18.00
C LEU A 148 -6.98 -5.90 -16.54
N ALA A 149 -8.20 -5.71 -16.06
CA ALA A 149 -8.59 -6.11 -14.71
C ALA A 149 -8.36 -7.62 -14.48
N ALA A 150 -8.79 -8.46 -15.43
CA ALA A 150 -8.55 -9.90 -15.38
C ALA A 150 -7.06 -10.27 -15.36
N MET A 151 -6.22 -9.55 -16.12
CA MET A 151 -4.77 -9.76 -16.11
C MET A 151 -4.15 -9.40 -14.76
N VAL A 152 -4.55 -8.28 -14.14
CA VAL A 152 -4.08 -7.87 -12.81
C VAL A 152 -4.43 -8.92 -11.77
N VAL A 153 -5.69 -9.38 -11.74
CA VAL A 153 -6.15 -10.44 -10.83
C VAL A 153 -5.34 -11.71 -11.03
N ARG A 154 -5.14 -12.14 -12.29
CA ARG A 154 -4.35 -13.32 -12.60
C ARG A 154 -2.91 -13.22 -12.11
N THR A 155 -2.29 -12.06 -12.23
CA THR A 155 -0.93 -11.85 -11.71
C THR A 155 -0.88 -11.95 -10.19
N ILE A 156 -1.88 -11.39 -9.49
CA ILE A 156 -2.00 -11.53 -8.04
C ILE A 156 -2.18 -13.01 -7.66
N ASP A 157 -3.07 -13.72 -8.33
CA ASP A 157 -3.33 -15.14 -8.06
C ASP A 157 -2.08 -16.01 -8.28
N LEU A 158 -1.27 -15.69 -9.30
CA LEU A 158 0.02 -16.37 -9.54
C LEU A 158 0.99 -16.14 -8.37
N ILE A 159 1.14 -14.90 -7.90
CA ILE A 159 1.98 -14.58 -6.74
C ILE A 159 1.53 -15.35 -5.50
N MET A 160 0.22 -15.36 -5.22
CA MET A 160 -0.33 -16.11 -4.07
C MET A 160 -0.05 -17.61 -4.20
N LYS A 161 -0.19 -18.16 -5.41
CA LYS A 161 0.08 -19.57 -5.69
C LYS A 161 1.55 -19.94 -5.54
N ASP A 162 2.48 -19.06 -5.93
CA ASP A 162 3.91 -19.31 -5.78
C ASP A 162 4.30 -19.39 -4.29
N ILE A 163 3.69 -18.56 -3.44
CA ILE A 163 3.89 -18.57 -2.00
C ILE A 163 3.27 -19.81 -1.35
N SER A 164 2.01 -20.13 -1.66
CA SER A 164 1.31 -21.25 -1.00
C SER A 164 1.87 -22.63 -1.36
N ASN A 165 2.51 -22.79 -2.53
CA ASN A 165 3.13 -24.05 -2.93
C ASN A 165 4.55 -24.26 -2.37
N ASP A 166 5.20 -23.22 -1.84
CA ASP A 166 6.58 -23.29 -1.35
C ASP A 166 6.65 -23.59 0.17
N ILE A 167 5.97 -24.67 0.59
CA ILE A 167 6.01 -25.16 1.97
C ILE A 167 7.34 -25.91 2.19
N PRO A 168 8.11 -25.64 3.26
CA PRO A 168 9.33 -26.36 3.58
C PRO A 168 9.07 -27.86 3.63
N LYS A 169 9.89 -28.63 2.92
CA LYS A 169 9.97 -30.07 3.17
C LYS A 169 10.72 -30.24 4.48
N GLY A 170 10.08 -30.93 5.45
CA GLY A 170 10.61 -31.16 6.79
C GLY A 170 11.96 -31.86 6.81
#